data_AF-A0A7W9LH88-F1
#
_entry.id   AF-A0A7W9LH88-F1
#
_cell.length_a   1.000
_cell.length_b   1.000
_cell.length_c   1.000
_cell.angle_alpha   90.00
_cell.angle_beta   90.00
_cell.angle_gamma   90.00
#
_symmetry.space_group_name_H-M   'P 1'
#
loop_
_entity.id
_entity.type
_entity.pdbx_description
1 polymer ?
#
loop_
_entity_poly.entity_id
_entity_poly.type
_entity_poly.pdbx_seq_one_letter_code
_entity_poly.pdbx_strand_id
1 'polypeptide(L)'
;MRIKKSLILAGPALLTAVTLGPLTTPTAQALAETSATSAQTSTHVTSKPPEKRKAKKQQYNMGRSAGYADGRDDCKKKQPYTMKYSGGGAYQRGFADGYNSGYHSC
;
A
#
# COMPACT_ATOMS: atom_id res chain seq x y z
N MET A 1 31.32 -8.60 39.02
CA MET A 1 31.04 -7.23 39.54
C MET A 1 31.02 -6.25 38.38
N ARG A 2 30.23 -5.18 38.55
CA ARG A 2 29.77 -4.18 37.58
C ARG A 2 30.88 -3.33 36.95
N ILE A 3 30.67 -2.93 35.69
CA ILE A 3 30.91 -1.57 35.17
C ILE A 3 29.83 -1.34 34.09
N LYS A 4 28.63 -0.78 34.31
CA LYS A 4 28.19 0.60 34.62
C LYS A 4 28.65 1.69 33.62
N LYS A 5 27.70 1.98 32.71
CA LYS A 5 27.21 3.29 32.20
C LYS A 5 28.21 4.36 31.72
N SER A 6 28.00 4.81 30.49
CA SER A 6 28.21 6.18 30.01
C SER A 6 27.78 6.27 28.53
N LEU A 7 27.19 7.33 27.97
CA LEU A 7 26.74 8.63 28.44
C LEU A 7 25.87 9.21 27.31
N ILE A 8 24.88 10.01 27.70
CA ILE A 8 24.00 10.86 26.90
C ILE A 8 24.81 11.80 25.99
N LEU A 9 24.35 12.13 24.77
CA LEU A 9 24.44 13.51 24.23
C LEU A 9 23.56 13.74 22.98
N ALA A 10 22.70 14.77 23.08
CA ALA A 10 22.29 15.78 22.09
C ALA A 10 22.02 15.35 20.62
N GLY A 11 20.92 15.70 19.95
CA GLY A 11 19.88 16.71 20.14
C GLY A 11 19.10 16.84 18.80
N PRO A 12 17.90 17.44 18.76
CA PRO A 12 17.05 17.47 17.59
C PRO A 12 17.26 18.76 16.76
N ALA A 13 17.42 18.64 15.45
CA ALA A 13 17.42 19.73 14.47
C ALA A 13 17.42 19.07 13.07
N LEU A 14 16.61 19.37 12.06
CA LEU A 14 15.93 20.61 11.68
C LEU A 14 14.68 20.27 10.84
N LEU A 15 13.67 21.13 10.96
CA LEU A 15 12.57 21.25 10.03
C LEU A 15 13.08 21.56 8.61
N THR A 16 12.49 20.94 7.59
CA THR A 16 12.19 21.63 6.32
C THR A 16 10.87 21.09 5.76
N ALA A 17 9.81 21.89 5.93
CA ALA A 17 8.63 21.81 5.11
C ALA A 17 9.00 22.28 3.70
N VAL A 18 8.74 21.47 2.67
CA VAL A 18 8.65 21.97 1.30
C VAL A 18 7.31 21.57 0.71
N THR A 19 6.61 22.64 0.38
CA THR A 19 5.27 22.78 -0.15
C THR A 19 5.22 22.62 -1.66
N LEU A 20 4.06 22.15 -2.13
CA LEU A 20 3.37 22.49 -3.38
C LEU A 20 4.03 22.16 -4.74
N GLY A 21 3.22 21.45 -5.55
CA GLY A 21 3.23 21.62 -7.00
C GLY A 21 2.50 20.49 -7.74
N PRO A 22 1.20 20.63 -8.08
CA PRO A 22 0.59 19.79 -9.10
C PRO A 22 1.02 20.32 -10.47
N LEU A 23 1.70 19.50 -11.26
CA LEU A 23 1.93 19.82 -12.67
C LEU A 23 0.82 19.18 -13.51
N THR A 24 -0.14 20.00 -13.88
CA THR A 24 -1.24 19.68 -14.80
C THR A 24 -0.85 19.96 -16.26
N THR A 25 -1.25 19.04 -17.14
CA THR A 25 -1.65 19.20 -18.57
C THR A 25 -0.55 19.44 -19.64
N PRO A 26 -0.81 19.26 -20.97
CA PRO A 26 -1.85 18.48 -21.68
C PRO A 26 -1.32 17.58 -22.84
N THR A 27 -2.18 16.64 -23.22
CA THR A 27 -2.55 16.15 -24.57
C THR A 27 -1.70 16.50 -25.80
N ALA A 28 -1.32 15.47 -26.57
CA ALA A 28 -1.19 15.55 -28.02
C ALA A 28 -1.85 14.31 -28.65
N GLN A 29 -2.96 14.56 -29.35
CA GLN A 29 -3.69 13.61 -30.17
C GLN A 29 -2.94 13.39 -31.49
N ALA A 30 -2.92 12.15 -31.97
CA ALA A 30 -2.80 11.88 -33.40
C ALA A 30 -3.88 10.86 -33.78
N LEU A 31 -4.80 11.33 -34.63
CA LEU A 31 -5.88 10.58 -35.23
C LEU A 31 -5.34 9.58 -36.26
N ALA A 32 -5.97 8.40 -36.34
CA ALA A 32 -6.14 7.70 -37.60
C ALA A 32 -7.44 6.88 -37.53
N GLU A 33 -8.38 7.25 -38.40
CA GLU A 33 -9.62 6.56 -38.72
C GLU A 33 -9.40 5.10 -39.11
N THR A 34 -10.36 4.23 -38.77
CA THR A 34 -11.02 3.32 -39.72
C THR A 34 -12.28 2.77 -39.06
N SER A 35 -13.42 3.06 -39.67
CA SER A 35 -14.74 2.53 -39.32
C SER A 35 -14.75 1.00 -39.44
N ALA A 36 -15.06 0.33 -38.33
CA ALA A 36 -15.57 -1.03 -38.35
C ALA A 36 -16.73 -1.11 -37.36
N THR A 37 -17.94 -1.05 -37.90
CA THR A 37 -19.17 -1.47 -37.24
C THR A 37 -18.97 -2.87 -36.68
N SER A 38 -18.95 -3.01 -35.36
CA SER A 38 -19.19 -4.29 -34.71
C SER A 38 -19.71 -4.08 -33.30
N ALA A 39 -20.98 -4.43 -33.16
CA ALA A 39 -21.68 -4.83 -31.95
C ALA A 39 -21.45 -3.96 -30.71
N GLN A 40 -22.51 -3.23 -30.36
CA GLN A 40 -22.79 -2.83 -28.98
C GLN A 40 -22.79 -4.08 -28.08
N THR A 41 -21.61 -4.52 -27.65
CA THR A 41 -21.51 -5.32 -26.44
C THR A 41 -21.58 -4.32 -25.31
N SER A 42 -22.82 -3.98 -24.93
CA SER A 42 -23.12 -3.45 -23.60
C SER A 42 -22.50 -4.43 -22.63
N THR A 43 -21.27 -4.12 -22.21
CA THR A 43 -20.61 -4.85 -21.14
C THR A 43 -21.37 -4.37 -19.93
N HIS A 44 -22.50 -5.04 -19.66
CA HIS A 44 -23.23 -4.94 -18.43
C HIS A 44 -22.19 -5.20 -17.34
N VAL A 45 -21.63 -4.11 -16.81
CA VAL A 45 -20.83 -4.15 -15.60
C VAL A 45 -21.84 -4.56 -14.57
N THR A 46 -21.98 -5.87 -14.38
CA THR A 46 -22.67 -6.47 -13.24
C THR A 46 -21.93 -5.95 -12.03
N SER A 47 -22.31 -4.76 -11.59
CA SER A 47 -21.76 -4.09 -10.44
C SER A 47 -22.16 -4.97 -9.28
N LYS A 48 -21.22 -5.82 -8.82
CA LYS A 48 -21.41 -6.59 -7.59
C LYS A 48 -22.07 -5.68 -6.56
N PRO A 49 -23.16 -6.13 -5.89
CA PRO A 49 -23.92 -5.32 -4.96
C PRO A 49 -22.98 -4.57 -4.01
N PRO A 50 -23.25 -3.29 -3.70
CA PRO A 50 -22.36 -2.43 -2.92
C PRO A 50 -21.95 -3.06 -1.58
N GLU A 51 -22.80 -3.90 -1.00
CA GLU A 51 -22.53 -4.66 0.22
C GLU A 51 -21.31 -5.59 0.12
N LYS A 52 -21.20 -6.37 -0.98
CA LYS A 52 -20.04 -7.27 -1.19
C LYS A 52 -18.74 -6.50 -1.36
N ARG A 53 -18.80 -5.27 -1.89
CA ARG A 53 -17.63 -4.39 -2.02
C ARG A 53 -17.17 -3.87 -0.65
N LYS A 54 -18.11 -3.49 0.22
CA LYS A 54 -17.82 -3.03 1.59
C LYS A 54 -17.17 -4.12 2.44
N ALA A 55 -17.74 -5.34 2.43
CA ALA A 55 -17.17 -6.48 3.16
C ALA A 55 -15.74 -6.80 2.69
N LYS A 56 -15.50 -6.81 1.38
CA LYS A 56 -14.17 -7.03 0.80
C LYS A 56 -13.16 -5.95 1.22
N LYS A 57 -13.58 -4.69 1.26
CA LYS A 57 -12.75 -3.56 1.71
C LYS A 57 -12.41 -3.68 3.20
N GLN A 58 -13.39 -4.04 4.03
CA GLN A 58 -13.16 -4.26 5.46
C GLN A 58 -12.16 -5.39 5.70
N GLN A 59 -12.32 -6.52 5.03
CA GLN A 59 -11.37 -7.64 5.11
C GLN A 59 -9.96 -7.21 4.70
N TYR A 60 -9.82 -6.49 3.58
CA TYR A 60 -8.54 -5.94 3.15
C TYR A 60 -7.92 -5.01 4.20
N ASN A 61 -8.70 -4.06 4.74
CA ASN A 61 -8.20 -3.12 5.74
C ASN A 61 -7.76 -3.84 7.03
N MET A 62 -8.53 -4.85 7.47
CA MET A 62 -8.20 -5.65 8.64
C MET A 62 -6.89 -6.41 8.44
N GLY A 63 -6.74 -7.06 7.29
CA GLY A 63 -5.49 -7.73 6.92
C GLY A 63 -4.32 -6.75 6.88
N ARG A 64 -4.51 -5.59 6.25
CA ARG A 64 -3.48 -4.54 6.14
C ARG A 64 -3.00 -4.02 7.48
N SER A 65 -3.91 -3.77 8.42
CA SER A 65 -3.52 -3.34 9.76
C SER A 65 -2.76 -4.44 10.51
N ALA A 66 -3.19 -5.69 10.43
CA ALA A 66 -2.51 -6.82 11.06
C ALA A 66 -1.10 -7.03 10.46
N GLY A 67 -1.00 -7.09 9.13
CA GLY A 67 0.27 -7.25 8.44
C GLY A 67 1.24 -6.13 8.78
N TYR A 68 0.77 -4.88 8.84
CA TYR A 68 1.62 -3.74 9.20
C TYR A 68 2.22 -3.88 10.61
N ALA A 69 1.44 -4.34 11.59
CA ALA A 69 1.93 -4.57 12.93
C ALA A 69 3.03 -5.65 12.94
N ASP A 70 2.78 -6.79 12.28
CA ASP A 70 3.71 -7.91 12.21
C ASP A 70 4.99 -7.53 11.47
N GLY A 71 4.88 -6.92 10.29
CA GLY A 71 6.04 -6.50 9.51
C GLY A 71 6.90 -5.49 10.28
N ARG A 72 6.27 -4.54 10.98
CA ARG A 72 6.98 -3.56 11.80
C ARG A 72 7.67 -4.20 13.00
N ASP A 73 7.06 -5.20 13.61
CA ASP A 73 7.67 -5.97 14.70
C ASP A 73 8.89 -6.77 14.20
N ASP A 74 8.76 -7.44 13.06
CA ASP A 74 9.86 -8.18 12.43
C ASP A 74 11.03 -7.26 12.06
N CYS A 75 10.75 -6.09 11.49
CA CYS A 75 11.76 -5.08 11.21
C CYS A 75 12.48 -4.63 12.49
N LYS A 76 11.73 -4.32 13.55
CA LYS A 76 12.32 -3.92 14.85
C LYS A 76 13.21 -5.01 15.45
N LYS A 77 12.83 -6.27 15.23
CA LYS A 77 13.60 -7.46 15.64
C LYS A 77 14.74 -7.79 14.68
N LYS A 78 14.95 -7.00 13.62
CA LYS A 78 15.93 -7.23 12.54
C LYS A 78 15.79 -8.62 11.91
N GLN A 79 14.57 -9.16 11.88
CA GLN A 79 14.29 -10.40 11.16
C GLN A 79 14.41 -10.14 9.66
N PRO A 80 14.86 -11.11 8.84
CA PRO A 80 14.91 -10.95 7.39
C PRO A 80 13.49 -10.90 6.78
N TYR A 81 13.34 -10.14 5.69
CA TYR A 81 12.08 -10.12 4.94
C TYR A 81 11.84 -11.47 4.27
N THR A 82 10.92 -12.26 4.83
CA THR A 82 10.64 -13.63 4.35
C THR A 82 9.23 -13.77 3.79
N MET A 83 8.47 -12.68 3.70
CA MET A 83 7.09 -12.74 3.26
C MET A 83 6.98 -13.27 1.84
N LYS A 84 6.48 -14.50 1.73
CA LYS A 84 6.12 -15.15 0.47
C LYS A 84 4.61 -15.23 0.42
N TYR A 85 4.02 -14.46 -0.48
CA TYR A 85 2.58 -14.39 -0.62
C TYR A 85 2.06 -15.37 -1.67
N SER A 86 1.21 -16.31 -1.26
CA SER A 86 0.39 -17.12 -2.15
C SER A 86 -1.05 -17.16 -1.62
N GLY A 87 -1.94 -16.37 -2.21
CA GLY A 87 -3.35 -16.31 -1.83
C GLY A 87 -4.17 -15.35 -2.68
N GLY A 88 -5.50 -15.51 -2.72
CA GLY A 88 -6.40 -14.70 -3.55
C GLY A 88 -7.38 -13.79 -2.79
N GLY A 89 -7.43 -13.91 -1.46
CA GLY A 89 -8.44 -13.23 -0.63
C GLY A 89 -8.12 -11.75 -0.38
N ALA A 90 -9.16 -10.99 -0.02
CA ALA A 90 -9.00 -9.56 0.25
C ALA A 90 -8.20 -9.30 1.52
N TYR A 91 -8.47 -10.07 2.58
CA TYR A 91 -7.68 -10.04 3.81
C TYR A 91 -6.22 -10.35 3.55
N GLN A 92 -5.94 -11.46 2.86
CA GLN A 92 -4.58 -11.91 2.59
C GLN A 92 -3.82 -10.86 1.77
N ARG A 93 -4.44 -10.26 0.74
CA ARG A 93 -3.82 -9.14 -0.01
C ARG A 93 -3.52 -7.95 0.88
N GLY A 94 -4.49 -7.56 1.71
CA GLY A 94 -4.30 -6.50 2.69
C GLY A 94 -3.12 -6.79 3.59
N PHE A 95 -3.05 -8.00 4.15
CA PHE A 95 -1.96 -8.45 5.00
C PHE A 95 -0.60 -8.36 4.31
N ALA A 96 -0.51 -8.79 3.05
CA ALA A 96 0.72 -8.64 2.26
C ALA A 96 1.17 -7.19 2.09
N ASP A 97 0.25 -6.32 1.66
CA ASP A 97 0.53 -4.91 1.49
C ASP A 97 0.91 -4.25 2.83
N GLY A 98 0.20 -4.63 3.89
CA GLY A 98 0.43 -4.19 5.26
C GLY A 98 1.80 -4.58 5.77
N TYR A 99 2.15 -5.86 5.71
CA TYR A 99 3.43 -6.39 6.16
C TYR A 99 4.59 -5.80 5.39
N ASN A 100 4.50 -5.71 4.06
CA ASN A 100 5.51 -5.01 3.28
C ASN A 100 5.69 -3.56 3.74
N SER A 101 4.59 -2.82 3.93
CA SER A 101 4.66 -1.44 4.42
C SER A 101 5.23 -1.34 5.84
N GLY A 102 4.83 -2.25 6.74
CA GLY A 102 5.25 -2.27 8.13
C GLY A 102 6.73 -2.63 8.28
N TYR A 103 7.19 -3.61 7.52
CA TYR A 103 8.58 -4.05 7.52
C TYR A 103 9.54 -2.97 7.02
N HIS A 104 9.10 -2.08 6.14
CA HIS A 104 9.91 -0.94 5.67
C HIS A 104 9.62 0.36 6.45
N SER A 105 8.90 0.29 7.58
CA SER A 105 8.54 1.45 8.41
C SER A 105 9.38 1.58 9.68
N CYS A 106 10.31 0.65 9.90
CA CYS A 106 11.43 0.80 10.81
C CYS A 106 12.71 0.94 9.97
#